data_AF-A0A367LWM9-F1
#
_entry.id   AF-A0A367LWM9-F1
#
_cell.length_a   1.000
_cell.length_b   1.000
_cell.length_c   1.000
_cell.angle_alpha   90.00
_cell.angle_beta   90.00
_cell.angle_gamma   90.00
#
_symmetry.space_group_name_H-M   'P 1'
#
loop_
_entity.id
_entity.type
_entity.pdbx_description
1 polymer ?
#
loop_
_entity_poly.entity_id
_entity_poly.type
_entity_poly.pdbx_seq_one_letter_code
_entity_poly.pdbx_strand_id
1 'polypeptide(L)'
;LLPGTNVTGVLRQGRRSSGVRTDNAGVLHCRTLINAAGAWAAELSEMATGRRIPVKPVKGQIVLTERMPRLLNGCLTTSDCYMAQKDNGEILIGSTTEDKGFDVSNTVP
;
A
#
# COMPACT_ATOMS: atom_id res chain seq x y z
N LEU A 1 10.96 -12.27 5.86
CA LEU A 1 9.95 -11.26 6.27
C LEU A 1 9.58 -11.55 7.72
N LEU A 2 9.34 -10.53 8.54
CA LEU A 2 8.79 -10.65 9.90
C LEU A 2 7.35 -10.07 9.85
N PRO A 3 6.33 -10.88 9.54
CA PRO A 3 4.95 -10.41 9.45
C PRO A 3 4.43 -9.97 10.82
N GLY A 4 3.51 -9.01 10.82
CA GLY A 4 2.93 -8.50 12.07
C GLY A 4 3.90 -7.70 12.94
N THR A 5 5.03 -7.25 12.39
CA THR A 5 6.05 -6.45 13.10
C THR A 5 6.09 -5.05 12.50
N ASN A 6 5.49 -4.06 13.17
CA ASN A 6 5.47 -2.69 12.66
C ASN A 6 6.73 -1.94 13.06
N VAL A 7 7.28 -1.17 12.13
CA VAL A 7 8.33 -0.19 12.45
C VAL A 7 7.71 1.02 13.12
N THR A 8 8.14 1.30 14.35
CA THR A 8 7.67 2.42 15.17
C THR A 8 8.69 3.55 15.28
N GLY A 9 9.90 3.35 14.76
CA GLY A 9 10.92 4.39 14.69
C GLY A 9 12.19 3.94 13.96
N VAL A 10 13.03 4.90 13.60
CA VAL A 10 14.30 4.63 12.90
C VAL A 10 15.46 5.09 13.77
N LEU A 11 16.41 4.19 14.01
CA LEU A 11 17.63 4.52 14.73
C LEU A 11 18.62 5.22 13.80
N ARG A 12 19.30 6.24 14.32
CA ARG A 12 20.25 7.06 13.56
C ARG A 12 21.56 7.23 14.31
N GLN A 13 22.64 7.22 13.56
CA GLN A 13 23.96 7.70 13.97
C GLN A 13 24.32 8.87 13.04
N GLY A 14 24.08 10.10 13.53
CA GLY A 14 24.18 11.31 12.72
C GLY A 14 23.24 11.27 11.50
N ARG A 15 23.81 11.27 10.29
CA ARG A 15 23.06 11.25 9.03
C ARG A 15 22.76 9.83 8.51
N ARG A 16 23.22 8.78 9.19
CA ARG A 16 23.09 7.38 8.73
C ARG A 16 22.08 6.62 9.57
N SER A 17 21.16 5.89 8.94
CA SER A 17 20.30 4.93 9.62
C SER A 17 21.15 3.75 10.15
N SER A 18 20.85 3.29 11.36
CA SER A 18 21.55 2.18 12.03
C SER A 18 20.63 1.02 12.44
N GLY A 19 19.33 1.14 12.16
CA GLY A 19 18.33 0.13 12.47
C GLY A 19 16.93 0.71 12.53
N VAL A 20 15.97 -0.13 12.90
CA VAL A 20 14.58 0.25 13.17
C VAL A 20 14.15 -0.27 14.53
N ARG A 21 13.29 0.49 15.20
CA ARG A 21 12.54 0.04 16.37
C ARG A 21 11.24 -0.55 15.87
N THR A 22 10.86 -1.68 16.43
CA THR A 22 9.59 -2.34 16.14
C THR A 22 8.72 -2.40 17.38
N ASP A 23 7.42 -2.64 17.19
CA ASP A 23 6.44 -2.78 18.27
C ASP A 23 6.61 -4.07 19.08
N ASN A 24 6.97 -5.19 18.45
CA ASN A 24 6.99 -6.51 19.09
C ASN A 24 8.30 -7.31 18.95
N ALA A 25 9.23 -6.92 18.07
CA ALA A 25 10.50 -7.62 17.84
C ALA A 25 11.72 -6.86 18.38
N GLY A 26 11.50 -5.77 19.13
CA GLY A 26 12.58 -4.92 19.65
C GLY A 26 13.29 -4.12 18.55
N VAL A 27 14.61 -3.98 18.67
CA VAL A 27 15.43 -3.24 17.70
C VAL A 27 16.04 -4.19 16.67
N LEU A 28 15.82 -3.89 15.39
CA LEU A 28 16.45 -4.58 14.27
C LEU A 28 17.56 -3.69 13.71
N HIS A 29 18.82 -4.07 13.94
CA HIS A 29 19.96 -3.33 13.44
C HIS A 29 20.18 -3.57 11.95
N CYS A 30 20.47 -2.49 11.21
CA CYS A 30 20.80 -2.58 9.80
C CYS A 30 21.76 -1.46 9.38
N ARG A 31 22.53 -1.70 8.31
CA ARG A 31 23.37 -0.66 7.70
C ARG A 31 22.62 0.15 6.64
N THR A 32 21.59 -0.46 6.05
CA THR A 32 20.78 0.09 4.96
C THR A 32 19.32 -0.15 5.29
N LEU A 33 18.52 0.91 5.21
CA LEU A 33 17.06 0.87 5.33
C LEU A 33 16.46 1.23 3.96
N ILE A 34 15.60 0.36 3.43
CA ILE A 34 14.86 0.60 2.19
C ILE A 34 13.42 0.91 2.58
N ASN A 35 12.93 2.10 2.18
CA ASN A 35 11.53 2.45 2.38
C ASN A 35 10.68 1.82 1.27
N ALA A 36 9.98 0.73 1.63
CA ALA A 36 9.01 0.05 0.77
C ALA A 36 7.62 0.00 1.44
N ALA A 37 7.28 1.01 2.25
CA ALA A 37 6.09 1.01 3.11
C ALA A 37 4.78 1.43 2.38
N GLY A 38 4.79 1.52 1.05
CA GLY A 38 3.61 1.86 0.25
C GLY A 38 2.94 3.17 0.71
N ALA A 39 1.65 3.13 1.03
CA ALA A 39 0.89 4.28 1.49
C ALA A 39 1.41 4.91 2.81
N TRP A 40 2.18 4.16 3.61
CA TRP A 40 2.82 4.63 4.85
C TRP A 40 4.24 5.18 4.63
N ALA A 41 4.73 5.25 3.38
CA ALA A 41 6.11 5.65 3.08
C ALA A 41 6.47 7.06 3.57
N ALA A 42 5.50 7.98 3.64
CA ALA A 42 5.72 9.32 4.16
C ALA A 42 6.11 9.32 5.65
N GLU A 43 5.44 8.49 6.47
CA GLU A 43 5.71 8.35 7.90
C GLU A 43 7.10 7.75 8.14
N LEU A 44 7.44 6.68 7.42
CA LEU A 44 8.77 6.08 7.54
C LEU A 44 9.89 7.03 7.10
N SER A 45 9.66 7.83 6.05
CA SER A 45 10.59 8.87 5.61
C SER A 45 10.80 9.93 6.69
N GLU A 46 9.72 10.36 7.34
CA GLU A 46 9.75 11.33 8.42
C GLU A 46 10.53 10.79 9.62
N MET A 47 10.26 9.55 10.05
CA MET A 47 11.03 8.88 11.12
C MET A 47 12.53 8.77 10.77
N ALA A 48 12.85 8.41 9.52
CA ALA A 48 14.23 8.17 9.09
C ALA A 48 15.04 9.45 8.88
N THR A 49 14.41 10.51 8.37
CA THR A 49 15.12 11.68 7.84
C THR A 49 14.71 13.01 8.46
N GLY A 50 13.56 13.06 9.15
CA GLY A 50 12.91 14.30 9.58
C GLY A 50 12.17 15.02 8.44
N ARG A 51 11.98 14.36 7.29
CA ARG A 51 11.29 14.92 6.12
C ARG A 51 10.23 13.97 5.60
N ARG A 52 9.03 14.47 5.39
CA ARG A 52 7.98 13.77 4.64
C ARG A 52 8.24 13.83 3.15
N ILE A 53 8.02 12.70 2.48
CA ILE A 53 7.86 12.62 1.04
C ILE A 53 6.38 12.80 0.69
N PRO A 54 6.03 13.31 -0.51
CA PRO A 54 4.65 13.59 -0.92
C PRO A 54 3.90 12.32 -1.32
N VAL A 55 3.88 11.31 -0.44
CA VAL A 55 3.12 10.07 -0.60
C VAL A 55 1.94 10.12 0.35
N LYS A 56 0.73 9.86 -0.17
CA LYS A 56 -0.49 9.75 0.62
C LYS A 56 -1.35 8.57 0.14
N PRO A 57 -2.09 7.92 1.04
CA PRO A 57 -3.12 6.96 0.66
C PRO A 57 -4.26 7.63 -0.12
N VAL A 58 -4.60 7.05 -1.27
CA VAL A 58 -5.83 7.34 -2.02
C VAL A 58 -6.61 6.04 -2.08
N LYS A 59 -7.83 6.06 -1.53
CA LYS A 59 -8.70 4.88 -1.43
C LYS A 59 -9.24 4.56 -2.81
N GLY A 60 -9.25 3.27 -3.15
CA GLY A 60 -9.89 2.76 -4.34
C GLY A 60 -10.71 1.52 -4.01
N GLN A 61 -11.97 1.53 -4.43
CA GLN A 61 -12.90 0.43 -4.26
C GLN A 61 -13.08 -0.31 -5.57
N ILE A 62 -13.14 -1.64 -5.51
CA ILE A 62 -13.40 -2.53 -6.65
C ILE A 62 -14.59 -3.43 -6.32
N VAL A 63 -15.25 -3.95 -7.35
CA VAL A 63 -16.21 -5.06 -7.24
C VAL A 63 -15.73 -6.23 -8.08
N LEU A 64 -16.11 -7.44 -7.67
CA LEU A 64 -15.84 -8.68 -8.39
C LEU A 64 -17.17 -9.30 -8.79
N THR A 65 -17.25 -9.76 -10.04
CA THR A 65 -18.36 -10.62 -10.47
C THR A 65 -18.18 -12.03 -9.91
N GLU A 66 -19.23 -12.84 -10.00
CA GLU A 66 -19.06 -14.29 -10.00
C GLU A 66 -18.17 -14.74 -11.18
N ARG A 67 -17.73 -16.00 -11.15
CA ARG A 67 -16.93 -16.58 -12.24
C ARG A 67 -17.75 -16.66 -13.51
N MET A 68 -17.21 -16.15 -14.60
CA MET A 68 -17.85 -16.19 -15.91
C MET A 68 -16.95 -16.91 -16.94
N PRO A 69 -17.52 -17.43 -18.04
CA PRO A 69 -16.74 -17.83 -19.21
C PRO A 69 -15.84 -16.69 -19.69
N ARG A 70 -14.77 -17.01 -20.42
CA ARG A 70 -13.86 -15.97 -20.94
C ARG A 70 -14.60 -15.03 -21.90
N LEU A 71 -14.75 -13.78 -21.48
CA LEU A 71 -15.34 -12.67 -22.23
C LEU A 71 -14.28 -11.64 -22.62
N LEU A 72 -13.28 -11.40 -21.76
CA LEU A 72 -12.24 -10.41 -21.99
C LEU A 72 -10.92 -11.08 -22.39
N ASN A 73 -10.30 -10.58 -23.45
CA ASN A 73 -8.96 -11.01 -23.89
C ASN A 73 -7.84 -10.08 -23.39
N GLY A 74 -8.18 -9.04 -22.64
CA GLY A 74 -7.25 -8.07 -22.07
C GLY A 74 -7.94 -7.17 -21.05
N CYS A 75 -7.18 -6.23 -20.47
CA CYS A 75 -7.72 -5.20 -19.61
C CYS A 75 -8.40 -4.13 -20.46
N LEU A 76 -9.68 -3.85 -20.19
CA LEU A 76 -10.37 -2.68 -20.72
C LEU A 76 -10.17 -1.53 -19.75
N THR A 77 -9.79 -0.35 -20.24
CA THR A 77 -9.56 0.84 -19.41
C THR A 77 -10.27 2.03 -20.02
N THR A 78 -10.89 2.84 -19.17
CA THR A 78 -11.49 4.14 -19.49
C THR A 78 -10.81 5.22 -18.66
N SER A 79 -11.30 6.46 -18.71
CA SER A 79 -10.86 7.53 -17.82
C SER A 79 -11.23 7.26 -16.35
N ASP A 80 -12.31 6.51 -16.11
CA ASP A 80 -12.96 6.44 -14.80
C ASP A 80 -12.80 5.07 -14.14
N CYS A 81 -12.63 4.00 -14.93
CA CYS A 81 -12.46 2.64 -14.42
C CYS A 81 -11.73 1.72 -15.40
N TYR A 82 -11.41 0.52 -14.94
CA TYR A 82 -10.90 -0.59 -15.70
C TYR A 82 -11.67 -1.87 -15.37
N MET A 83 -11.64 -2.80 -16.33
CA MET A 83 -12.19 -4.14 -16.20
C MET A 83 -11.14 -5.16 -16.62
N ALA A 84 -10.88 -6.13 -15.76
CA ALA A 84 -9.95 -7.21 -16.05
C ALA A 84 -10.53 -8.55 -15.60
N GLN A 85 -10.71 -9.47 -16.55
CA GLN A 85 -11.09 -10.84 -16.23
C GLN A 85 -9.85 -11.62 -15.80
N LYS A 86 -9.90 -12.19 -14.60
CA LYS A 86 -8.85 -13.04 -14.04
C LYS A 86 -8.94 -14.45 -14.62
N ASP A 87 -7.86 -15.22 -14.48
CA ASP A 87 -7.81 -16.59 -15.02
C ASP A 87 -8.83 -17.54 -14.38
N ASN A 88 -9.29 -17.22 -13.16
CA ASN A 88 -10.36 -17.95 -12.48
C ASN A 88 -11.78 -17.61 -12.99
N GLY A 89 -11.92 -16.69 -13.94
CA GLY A 89 -13.18 -16.29 -14.57
C GLY A 89 -13.87 -15.05 -13.96
N GLU A 90 -13.46 -14.59 -12.77
CA GLU A 90 -14.03 -13.38 -12.14
C GLU A 90 -13.61 -12.13 -12.92
N ILE A 91 -14.51 -11.16 -13.05
CA ILE A 91 -14.19 -9.85 -13.60
C ILE A 91 -14.05 -8.85 -12.46
N LEU A 92 -12.85 -8.27 -12.35
CA LEU A 92 -12.58 -7.14 -11.48
C LEU A 92 -13.00 -5.85 -12.18
N ILE A 93 -13.84 -5.06 -11.53
CA ILE A 93 -14.36 -3.78 -12.03
C ILE A 93 -13.99 -2.70 -11.01
N GLY A 94 -13.33 -1.64 -11.47
CA GLY A 94 -12.98 -0.52 -10.60
C GLY A 94 -11.81 0.29 -11.13
N SER A 95 -11.14 1.12 -10.34
CA SER A 95 -11.52 1.49 -8.99
C SER A 95 -12.08 2.90 -8.92
N THR A 96 -12.82 3.19 -7.86
CA THR A 96 -12.96 4.58 -7.40
C THR A 96 -11.58 5.19 -7.14
N THR A 97 -11.52 6.52 -7.11
CA THR A 97 -10.34 7.28 -6.70
C THR A 97 -10.78 8.31 -5.67
N GLU A 98 -10.51 8.04 -4.40
CA GLU A 98 -11.07 8.78 -3.28
C GLU A 98 -9.98 9.31 -2.35
N ASP A 99 -9.94 10.62 -2.13
CA ASP A 99 -9.06 11.26 -1.14
C ASP A 99 -9.61 11.05 0.28
N LYS A 100 -9.61 9.79 0.72
CA LYS A 100 -10.18 9.31 2.00
C LYS A 100 -9.14 8.64 2.90
N GLY A 101 -7.87 8.74 2.53
CA GLY A 101 -6.77 8.16 3.27
C GLY A 101 -6.93 6.66 3.54
N PHE A 102 -6.78 6.25 4.80
CA PHE A 102 -6.87 4.85 5.23
C PHE A 102 -8.29 4.38 5.60
N ASP A 103 -9.33 5.12 5.19
CA ASP A 103 -10.70 4.67 5.37
C ASP A 103 -10.97 3.34 4.63
N VAL A 104 -11.32 2.31 5.39
CA VAL A 104 -11.62 0.96 4.89
C VAL A 104 -13.12 0.68 4.76
N SER A 105 -13.98 1.66 5.04
CA SER A 105 -15.43 1.52 4.83
C SER A 105 -15.76 1.46 3.35
N ASN A 106 -16.88 0.82 2.98
CA ASN A 106 -17.36 0.84 1.61
C ASN A 106 -18.30 2.03 1.39
N THR A 107 -18.16 2.70 0.25
CA THR A 107 -19.18 3.63 -0.25
C THR A 107 -20.35 2.82 -0.82
N VAL A 108 -21.25 2.38 0.05
CA VAL A 108 -22.55 1.79 -0.28
C VAL A 108 -23.62 2.75 0.27
N PRO A 109 -24.79 2.91 -0.38
CA PRO A 109 -25.97 3.39 0.33
C PRO A 109 -26.30 2.53 1.54
#